data_AF-A0A966XVA9-F1
#
_entry.id   AF-A0A966XVA9-F1
#
_cell.length_a   1.000
_cell.length_b   1.000
_cell.length_c   1.000
_cell.angle_alpha   90.00
_cell.angle_beta   90.00
_cell.angle_gamma   90.00
#
_symmetry.space_group_name_H-M   'P 1'
#
loop_
_entity.id
_entity.type
_entity.pdbx_description
1 polymer ?
#
loop_
_entity_poly.entity_id
_entity_poly.type
_entity_poly.pdbx_seq_one_letter_code
_entity_poly.pdbx_strand_id
1 'polypeptide(L)' 'CDYCFGRIATMAPGQRAVSTGTLNVRGRMGSPDSEIYLCNAAVIAASAIEGRIADPRPYLRPEN' A
#
# COMPACT_ATOMS: atom_id res chain seq x y z
N CYS A 1 -0.33 -10.87 8.93
CA CYS A 1 -1.37 -11.87 8.61
C CYS A 1 -2.72 -11.27 8.96
N ASP A 2 -3.34 -10.57 8.00
CA ASP A 2 -4.73 -10.09 8.02
C ASP A 2 -4.98 -9.39 6.68
N TYR A 3 -4.76 -8.07 6.61
CA TYR A 3 -4.82 -7.28 5.38
C TYR A 3 -3.93 -7.86 4.27
N CYS A 4 -2.76 -8.40 4.62
CA CYS A 4 -1.80 -8.96 3.65
C CYS A 4 -2.33 -10.11 2.77
N PHE A 5 -3.46 -10.72 3.14
CA PHE A 5 -4.20 -11.64 2.26
C PHE A 5 -5.71 -11.32 2.19
N GLY A 6 -6.15 -10.21 2.79
CA GLY A 6 -7.53 -9.73 2.70
C GLY A 6 -8.53 -10.40 3.66
N ARG A 7 -8.08 -10.95 4.80
CA ARG A 7 -8.95 -11.70 5.74
C ARG A 7 -9.96 -10.83 6.51
N ILE A 8 -9.52 -9.70 7.04
CA ILE A 8 -10.36 -8.80 7.86
C ILE A 8 -11.01 -7.68 7.05
N ALA A 9 -10.44 -7.40 5.87
CA ALA A 9 -10.93 -6.42 4.93
C ALA A 9 -10.40 -6.81 3.56
N THR A 10 -11.32 -7.13 2.67
CA THR A 10 -11.02 -7.60 1.32
C THR A 10 -11.15 -6.45 0.34
N MET A 11 -10.19 -6.30 -0.58
CA MET A 11 -10.25 -5.25 -1.61
C MET A 11 -11.34 -5.56 -2.64
N ALA A 12 -12.17 -4.56 -2.93
CA ALA A 12 -13.16 -4.57 -4.00
C ALA A 12 -12.54 -4.27 -5.38
N PRO A 13 -13.22 -4.58 -6.49
CA PRO A 13 -12.75 -4.23 -7.84
C PRO A 13 -12.44 -2.73 -7.98
N GLY A 14 -11.33 -2.41 -8.65
CA GLY A 14 -10.89 -1.04 -8.88
C GLY A 14 -10.24 -0.34 -7.67
N GLN A 15 -10.22 -0.96 -6.48
CA GLN A 15 -9.49 -0.42 -5.33
C GLN A 15 -7.98 -0.59 -5.50
N ARG A 16 -7.25 0.36 -4.91
CA ARG A 16 -5.79 0.42 -4.94
C ARG A 16 -5.25 0.49 -3.52
N ALA A 17 -4.23 -0.31 -3.23
CA ALA A 17 -3.57 -0.31 -1.93
C ALA A 17 -2.06 -0.16 -2.09
N VAL A 18 -1.45 0.55 -1.15
CA VAL A 18 0.00 0.51 -0.91
C VAL A 18 0.27 -0.44 0.26
N SER A 19 1.32 -1.24 0.19
CA SER A 19 1.58 -2.30 1.17
C SER A 19 3.07 -2.50 1.41
N THR A 20 3.46 -2.73 2.67
CA THR A 20 4.79 -3.23 3.06
C THR A 20 4.88 -4.76 2.96
N GLY A 21 3.84 -5.40 2.42
CA GLY A 21 3.82 -6.84 2.19
C GLY A 21 4.88 -7.30 1.19
N THR A 22 4.99 -8.60 1.02
CA THR A 22 6.01 -9.23 0.17
C THR A 22 5.55 -9.49 -1.26
N LEU A 23 4.23 -9.51 -1.51
CA LEU A 23 3.65 -9.94 -2.78
C LEU A 23 2.52 -9.00 -3.20
N ASN A 24 2.46 -8.71 -4.50
CA ASN A 24 1.40 -7.99 -5.18
C ASN A 24 0.73 -8.83 -6.28
N VAL A 25 0.70 -10.16 -6.10
CA VAL A 25 0.06 -11.05 -7.08
C VAL A 25 -1.44 -10.75 -7.21
N ARG A 26 -1.99 -10.91 -8.41
CA ARG A 26 -3.39 -10.58 -8.72
C ARG A 26 -4.35 -11.31 -7.78
N GLY A 27 -5.30 -10.58 -7.21
CA GLY A 27 -6.29 -11.12 -6.26
C GLY A 27 -5.74 -11.44 -4.86
N ARG A 28 -4.49 -11.05 -4.55
CA ARG A 28 -3.86 -11.38 -3.26
C ARG A 28 -4.63 -10.88 -2.05
N MET A 29 -5.18 -9.66 -2.12
CA MET A 29 -5.90 -9.02 -1.02
C MET A 29 -7.41 -8.99 -1.25
N GLY A 30 -7.92 -9.69 -2.28
CA GLY A 30 -9.33 -9.67 -2.65
C GLY A 30 -9.57 -9.79 -4.14
N SER A 31 -10.25 -8.80 -4.71
CA SER A 31 -10.62 -8.80 -6.12
C SER A 31 -9.39 -8.93 -7.04
N PRO A 32 -9.44 -9.79 -8.07
CA PRO A 32 -8.43 -9.82 -9.13
C PRO A 32 -8.30 -8.49 -9.90
N ASP A 33 -9.31 -7.62 -9.83
CA ASP A 33 -9.30 -6.31 -10.48
C ASP A 33 -8.90 -5.19 -9.51
N SER A 34 -8.29 -5.54 -8.38
CA SER A 34 -7.63 -4.61 -7.46
C SER A 34 -6.12 -4.55 -7.73
N GLU A 35 -5.50 -3.43 -7.37
CA GLU A 35 -4.08 -3.21 -7.60
C GLU A 35 -3.33 -3.02 -6.27
N ILE A 36 -2.18 -3.67 -6.14
CA ILE A 36 -1.33 -3.60 -4.94
C ILE A 36 0.04 -3.08 -5.35
N TYR A 37 0.48 -2.01 -4.69
CA TYR A 37 1.79 -1.40 -4.89
C TYR A 37 2.67 -1.66 -3.67
N LEU A 38 3.81 -2.33 -3.88
CA LEU A 38 4.75 -2.63 -2.81
C LEU A 38 5.66 -1.43 -2.58
N CYS A 39 5.74 -0.98 -1.33
CA CYS A 39 6.50 0.20 -0.95
C CYS A 39 7.14 -0.01 0.42
N ASN A 40 8.16 0.79 0.73
CA ASN A 40 8.70 0.86 2.09
C ASN A 40 7.75 1.64 3.03
N ALA A 41 8.02 1.59 4.34
CA ALA A 41 7.18 2.23 5.33
C ALA A 41 7.09 3.76 5.17
N ALA A 42 8.17 4.41 4.73
CA ALA A 42 8.21 5.86 4.55
C ALA A 42 7.24 6.32 3.45
N VAL A 43 7.26 5.64 2.30
CA VAL A 43 6.34 5.91 1.18
C VAL A 43 4.89 5.69 1.59
N ILE A 44 4.59 4.63 2.36
CA ILE A 44 3.23 4.38 2.84
C ILE A 44 2.74 5.49 3.77
N ALA A 45 3.58 5.94 4.70
CA ALA A 45 3.24 7.03 5.60
C ALA A 45 2.94 8.33 4.83
N ALA A 46 3.80 8.69 3.88
CA ALA A 46 3.57 9.85 3.00
C ALA A 46 2.28 9.69 2.17
N SER A 47 2.06 8.50 1.59
CA SER A 47 0.90 8.23 0.75
C SER A 47 -0.42 8.25 1.54
N ALA A 48 -0.39 7.80 2.79
CA ALA A 48 -1.53 7.86 3.69
C ALA A 48 -1.93 9.31 4.03
N ILE A 49 -0.97 10.23 4.09
CA ILE A 49 -1.21 11.66 4.29
C ILE A 49 -1.77 12.30 3.01
N GLU A 50 -1.19 11.99 1.86
CA GLU A 50 -1.53 12.66 0.59
C GLU A 50 -2.73 12.06 -0.15
N GLY A 51 -3.21 10.88 0.24
CA GLY A 51 -4.30 10.16 -0.43
C GLY A 51 -3.94 9.62 -1.82
N ARG A 52 -2.65 9.58 -2.15
CA ARG A 52 -2.08 9.06 -3.40
C ARG A 52 -0.66 8.56 -3.17
N ILE A 53 -0.09 7.79 -4.09
CA ILE A 53 1.32 7.37 -3.99
C ILE A 53 2.20 8.64 -4.00
N ALA A 54 2.90 8.86 -2.89
CA ALA A 54 3.65 10.09 -2.63
C ALA A 54 5.12 9.82 -2.31
N ASP A 55 5.96 10.79 -2.63
CA ASP A 55 7.38 10.77 -2.29
C ASP A 55 7.55 11.04 -0.78
N PRO A 56 8.32 10.23 -0.04
CA PRO A 56 8.49 10.43 1.39
C PRO A 56 9.47 11.55 1.75
N ARG A 57 10.35 12.00 0.82
CA ARG A 57 11.42 12.97 1.11
C ARG A 57 10.94 14.26 1.79
N PRO A 58 9.78 14.86 1.45
CA PRO A 58 9.26 16.04 2.15
C PRO A 58 8.93 15.81 3.64
N TYR A 59 8.76 14.56 4.07
CA TYR A 59 8.41 14.17 5.43
C TYR A 59 9.61 13.64 6.24
N LEU A 60 10.75 13.43 5.59
CA LEU A 60 11.98 12.99 6.24
C LEU A 60 12.75 14.20 6.75
N ARG A 61 13.29 14.09 7.96
CA ARG A 61 14.24 15.09 8.45
C ARG A 61 15.52 14.97 7.62
N PRO A 62 16.18 16.08 7.27
CA PRO A 62 17.52 16.01 6.70
C PRO A 62 18.42 15.26 7.67
N GLU A 63 19.06 14.21 7.19
CA GLU A 63 20.24 13.68 7.86
C GLU A 63 21.32 14.78 7.82
N ASN A 64 21.75 15.19 9.01
CA ASN A 64 22.82 16.18 9.20
C ASN A 64 24.08 15.81 8.42
#